data_AF-A0A5A9YV81-F1
#
_entry.id   AF-A0A5A9YV81-F1
#
_cell.length_a   1.000
_cell.length_b   1.000
_cell.length_c   1.000
_cell.angle_alpha   90.00
_cell.angle_beta   90.00
_cell.angle_gamma   90.00
#
_symmetry.space_group_name_H-M   'P 1'
#
loop_
_entity.id
_entity.type
_entity.pdbx_description
1 polymer ?
#
loop_
_entity_poly.entity_id
_entity_poly.type
_entity_poly.pdbx_seq_one_letter_code
_entity_poly.pdbx_strand_id
1 'polypeptide(L)' 'ELPNPLHPPEGCAFHKRCPYATERCRSEVPELRLLDQRQVACHHAEQFLG' A
#
# COMPACT_ATOMS: atom_id res chain seq x y z
N GLU A 1 -3.13 -5.15 -22.13
CA GLU A 1 -3.25 -6.41 -21.38
C GLU A 1 -3.95 -6.16 -20.06
N LEU A 2 -4.99 -6.94 -19.75
CA LEU A 2 -5.59 -6.97 -18.41
C LEU A 2 -4.59 -7.64 -17.45
N PRO A 3 -4.31 -7.08 -16.26
CA PRO A 3 -3.45 -7.74 -15.29
C PRO A 3 -4.07 -9.09 -14.90
N ASN A 4 -3.30 -10.17 -15.09
CA ASN A 4 -3.69 -11.51 -14.69
C ASN A 4 -3.93 -11.54 -13.17
N PRO A 5 -5.14 -11.86 -12.67
CA PRO A 5 -5.46 -11.88 -11.24
C PRO A 5 -4.59 -12.85 -10.42
N LEU A 6 -3.96 -13.83 -11.09
CA LEU A 6 -3.13 -14.86 -10.46
C LEU A 6 -1.75 -14.36 -10.01
N HIS A 7 -1.34 -13.18 -10.46
CA HIS A 7 -0.06 -12.58 -10.08
C HIS A 7 -0.31 -11.18 -9.51
N PRO A 8 -0.80 -11.08 -8.26
CA PRO A 8 -0.85 -9.78 -7.61
C PRO A 8 0.56 -9.18 -7.60
N PRO A 9 0.69 -7.87 -7.85
CA PRO A 9 1.98 -7.21 -7.72
C PRO A 9 2.52 -7.45 -6.32
N GLU A 10 3.79 -7.80 -6.22
CA GLU A 10 4.47 -7.88 -4.94
C GLU A 10 4.36 -6.52 -4.22
N GLY A 11 4.29 -6.59 -2.89
CA GLY A 11 4.14 -5.42 -2.04
C GLY A 11 2.75 -4.78 -2.04
N CYS A 12 2.71 -3.46 -1.82
CA CYS A 12 1.47 -2.68 -1.75
C CYS A 12 0.75 -2.66 -3.09
N ALA A 13 -0.53 -3.02 -3.11
CA ALA A 13 -1.38 -3.02 -4.32
C ALA A 13 -1.47 -1.65 -5.03
N PHE A 14 -1.13 -0.55 -4.33
CA PHE A 14 -1.20 0.81 -4.86
C PHE A 14 0.16 1.37 -5.33
N HIS A 15 1.28 0.66 -5.14
CA HIS A 15 2.62 1.25 -5.37
C HIS A 15 2.85 1.77 -6.80
N LYS A 16 2.20 1.18 -7.81
CA LYS A 16 2.30 1.62 -9.21
C LYS A 16 1.57 2.93 -9.51
N ARG A 17 0.64 3.35 -8.64
CA ARG A 17 -0.22 4.53 -8.81
C ARG A 17 -0.06 5.57 -7.68
N CYS A 18 0.54 5.18 -6.56
CA CYS A 18 0.73 6.06 -5.41
C CYS A 18 1.92 7.02 -5.66
N PRO A 19 1.72 8.35 -5.58
CA PRO A 19 2.81 9.32 -5.78
C PRO A 19 3.84 9.30 -4.65
N TYR A 20 3.50 8.71 -3.50
CA TYR A 20 4.37 8.59 -2.32
C TYR A 20 4.97 7.18 -2.16
N ALA A 21 4.92 6.34 -3.21
CA ALA A 21 5.42 4.97 -3.14
C ALA A 21 6.94 4.94 -2.89
N THR A 22 7.36 4.23 -1.84
CA THR A 22 8.78 3.96 -1.54
C THR A 22 9.16 2.54 -1.98
N GLU A 23 10.45 2.19 -1.85
CA GLU A 23 10.93 0.84 -2.13
C GLU A 23 10.21 -0.22 -1.29
N ARG A 24 9.97 0.09 0.00
CA ARG A 24 9.18 -0.76 0.90
C ARG A 24 7.76 -1.04 0.36
N CYS A 25 7.15 -0.08 -0.32
CA CYS A 25 5.84 -0.28 -0.94
C CYS A 25 5.88 -1.26 -2.12
N ARG A 26 7.04 -1.50 -2.74
CA ARG A 26 7.22 -2.43 -3.86
C ARG A 26 7.51 -3.86 -3.39
N SER A 27 8.14 -4.01 -2.23
CA SER A 27 8.55 -5.31 -1.68
C SER A 27 7.60 -5.87 -0.63
N GLU A 28 6.95 -5.02 0.18
CA GLU A 28 6.18 -5.44 1.34
C GLU A 28 4.70 -5.05 1.25
N VAL A 29 3.83 -6.00 1.58
CA VAL A 29 2.39 -5.74 1.73
C VAL A 29 2.21 -5.01 3.07
N PRO A 30 1.59 -3.82 3.09
CA PRO A 30 1.33 -3.13 4.35
C PRO A 30 0.30 -3.89 5.17
N GLU A 31 0.55 -4.00 6.47
CA GLU A 31 -0.39 -4.62 7.41
C GLU A 31 -1.67 -3.78 7.53
N LEU A 32 -2.81 -4.46 7.59
CA LEU A 32 -4.08 -3.82 7.91
C LEU A 32 -4.12 -3.51 9.41
N ARG A 33 -4.20 -2.23 9.75
CA ARG A 33 -4.20 -1.75 11.13
C ARG A 33 -5.21 -0.64 11.33
N LEU A 34 -5.58 -0.41 12.59
CA LEU A 34 -6.43 0.71 12.97
C LEU A 34 -5.57 1.97 13.12
N LEU A 35 -5.94 3.03 12.40
CA LEU A 35 -5.31 4.35 12.48
C LEU A 35 -6.40 5.42 12.41
N ASP A 36 -6.44 6.32 13.39
CA ASP A 36 -7.47 7.36 13.51
C ASP A 36 -8.91 6.84 13.32
N GLN A 37 -9.25 5.78 14.07
CA GLN A 37 -10.54 5.09 14.02
C GLN A 37 -10.91 4.49 12.64
N ARG A 38 -9.96 4.39 11.70
CA ARG A 38 -10.15 3.82 10.36
C ARG A 38 -9.20 2.65 10.14
N GLN A 39 -9.64 1.67 9.35
CA GLN A 39 -8.75 0.60 8.92
C GLN A 39 -7.90 1.08 7.74
N VAL A 40 -6.58 0.95 7.87
CA VAL A 40 -5.61 1.42 6.90
C VAL A 40 -4.56 0.35 6.66
N ALA A 41 -4.22 0.12 5.38
CA ALA A 41 -3.12 -0.73 4.95
C ALA A 41 -2.14 0.13 4.12
N CYS A 42 -1.39 1.00 4.82
CA CYS A 42 -0.37 1.87 4.22
C CYS A 42 0.84 1.97 5.17
N HIS A 43 2.04 1.86 4.58
CA HIS A 43 3.32 1.91 5.30
C HIS A 43 3.61 3.28 5.94
N HIS A 44 3.03 4.35 5.40
CA HIS A 44 3.37 5.74 5.74
C HIS A 44 2.15 6.58 6.16
N ALA A 45 1.05 5.94 6.54
CA ALA A 45 -0.21 6.65 6.79
C ALA A 45 -0.12 7.72 7.89
N GLU A 46 0.74 7.51 8.89
CA GLU A 46 1.01 8.47 9.98
C GLU A 46 1.54 9.81 9.46
N GLN A 47 2.26 9.80 8.34
CA GLN A 47 2.84 11.03 7.77
C GLN A 47 1.79 11.97 7.17
N PHE A 48 0.55 11.47 7.00
CA PHE A 48 -0.56 12.21 6.40
C PHE A 48 -1.72 12.42 7.40
N LEU A 49 -1.49 12.13 8.68
CA LEU A 49 -2.42 12.53 9.73
C LEU A 49 -2.22 14.02 10.01
N GLY A 50 -3.30 14.79 9.87
CA GLY A 50 -3.37 16.22 10.16
C GLY A 50 -3.85 16.49 11.57
#